data_AF-A0A7X3T5C1-F1
#
_entry.id   AF-A0A7X3T5C1-F1
#
_cell.length_a   1.000
_cell.length_b   1.000
_cell.length_c   1.000
_cell.angle_alpha   90.00
_cell.angle_beta   90.00
_cell.angle_gamma   90.00
#
_symmetry.space_group_name_H-M   'P 1'
#
loop_
_entity.id
_entity.type
_entity.pdbx_description
1 polymer ?
#
loop_
_entity_poly.entity_id
_entity_poly.type
_entity_poly.pdbx_seq_one_letter_code
_entity_poly.pdbx_strand_id
1 'polypeptide(L)' 'MIPQELKYNESHEWARQVGDIVTIGISDYAQSEIQDIVYVELPEVGTELTQKTEFGVIESVKAAFDLYAPVSGEV' A
#
# COMPACT_ATOMS: atom_id res chain seq x y z
N MET A 1 12.24 -1.70 -13.91
CA MET A 1 11.70 -0.50 -14.58
C MET A 1 10.56 0.01 -13.71
N ILE A 2 10.48 1.31 -13.44
CA ILE A 2 9.39 1.89 -12.64
C ILE A 2 8.23 2.23 -13.59
N PRO A 3 7.04 1.64 -13.42
CA PRO A 3 5.84 2.02 -14.19
C PRO A 3 5.56 3.53 -14.13
N GLN A 4 5.29 4.15 -15.28
CA GLN A 4 5.05 5.61 -15.36
C GLN A 4 3.60 5.99 -15.08
N GLU A 5 2.69 5.03 -15.20
CA GLU A 5 1.26 5.16 -14.92
C GLU A 5 0.92 5.18 -13.43
N LEU A 6 1.92 4.98 -12.56
CA LEU A 6 1.76 4.92 -11.12
C LEU A 6 2.26 6.20 -10.46
N LYS A 7 1.54 6.64 -9.42
CA LYS A 7 2.01 7.68 -8.50
C LYS A 7 2.57 7.00 -7.26
N TYR A 8 3.74 7.42 -6.80
CA TYR A 8 4.45 6.79 -5.68
C TYR A 8 4.51 7.70 -4.47
N ASN A 9 4.51 7.10 -3.29
CA ASN A 9 4.79 7.75 -2.02
C ASN A 9 6.25 7.51 -1.58
N GLU A 10 6.76 8.35 -0.67
CA GLU A 10 8.10 8.18 -0.10
C GLU A 10 8.23 6.88 0.72
N SER A 11 7.13 6.42 1.30
CA SER A 11 7.01 5.14 2.03
C SER A 11 6.82 3.91 1.10
N HIS A 12 7.03 4.08 -0.21
CA HIS A 12 7.06 3.01 -1.21
C HIS A 12 5.71 2.34 -1.56
N GLU A 13 4.58 2.92 -1.17
CA GLU A 13 3.28 2.61 -1.76
C GLU A 13 3.09 3.32 -3.11
N TRP A 14 2.26 2.74 -3.96
CA TRP A 14 1.83 3.34 -5.21
C TRP A 14 0.31 3.39 -5.32
N ALA A 15 -0.17 4.32 -6.13
CA ALA A 15 -1.58 4.46 -6.51
C ALA A 15 -1.72 4.51 -8.04
N ARG A 16 -2.67 3.74 -8.56
CA ARG A 16 -3.11 3.73 -9.96
C ARG A 16 -4.57 4.12 -10.05
N GLN A 17 -4.88 5.21 -10.73
CA GLN A 17 -6.26 5.65 -10.92
C GLN A 17 -6.81 5.17 -12.27
N VAL A 18 -8.02 4.58 -12.25
CA VAL A 18 -8.80 4.21 -13.43
C VAL A 18 -10.24 4.66 -13.21
N GLY A 19 -10.61 5.79 -13.82
CA GLY A 19 -11.88 6.45 -13.52
C GLY A 19 -11.93 6.90 -12.05
N ASP A 20 -12.96 6.45 -11.34
CA ASP A 20 -13.17 6.76 -9.92
C ASP A 20 -12.54 5.72 -8.97
N ILE A 21 -11.97 4.64 -9.52
CA ILE A 21 -11.34 3.58 -8.72
C ILE A 21 -9.84 3.82 -8.66
N VAL A 22 -9.29 3.75 -7.44
CA VAL A 22 -7.84 3.80 -7.19
C VAL A 22 -7.38 2.45 -6.68
N THR A 23 -6.53 1.78 -7.44
CA THR A 23 -5.81 0.59 -6.95
C THR A 23 -4.53 1.05 -6.26
N ILE A 24 -4.27 0.52 -5.07
CA ILE A 24 -3.05 0.81 -4.30
C ILE A 24 -2.24 -0.47 -4.07
N GLY A 25 -0.95 -0.33 -3.78
CA GLY A 25 -0.07 -1.44 -3.44
C GLY A 25 1.33 -0.97 -3.06
N ILE A 26 2.25 -1.92 -2.84
CA ILE A 26 3.65 -1.62 -2.55
C ILE A 26 4.54 -1.77 -3.78
N SER A 27 5.62 -0.99 -3.86
CA SER A 27 6.58 -1.06 -4.95
C SER A 27 7.38 -2.37 -4.94
N ASP A 28 7.98 -2.71 -6.08
CA ASP A 28 8.90 -3.85 -6.19
C ASP A 28 10.10 -3.73 -5.23
N TYR A 29 10.57 -2.50 -5.00
CA TYR A 29 11.62 -2.24 -4.01
C TYR A 29 11.16 -2.60 -2.60
N ALA A 30 9.96 -2.16 -2.19
CA ALA A 30 9.44 -2.45 -0.85
C ALA A 30 9.32 -3.94 -0.57
N GLN A 31 8.74 -4.73 -1.49
CA GLN A 31 8.64 -6.17 -1.28
C GLN A 31 10.02 -6.85 -1.18
N SER A 32 11.01 -6.36 -1.94
CA SER A 32 12.37 -6.91 -1.91
C SER A 32 13.13 -6.60 -0.62
N GLU A 33 12.82 -5.49 0.04
CA GLU A 33 13.35 -5.11 1.35
C GLU A 33 12.65 -5.86 2.48
N ILE A 34 11.31 -5.99 2.42
CA ILE A 34 10.51 -6.72 3.41
C ILE A 34 10.93 -8.19 3.46
N GLN A 35 11.04 -8.83 2.28
CA GLN A 35 11.32 -10.27 2.08
C GLN A 35 10.30 -11.18 2.75
N ASP A 36 10.14 -12.43 2.27
CA ASP A 36 9.40 -13.49 2.96
C ASP A 36 8.08 -13.03 3.63
N ILE A 37 7.20 -12.38 2.88
CA ILE A 37 5.90 -11.91 3.39
C ILE A 37 5.07 -13.12 3.80
N VAL A 38 4.66 -13.17 5.08
CA VAL A 38 3.90 -14.28 5.66
C VAL A 38 2.47 -13.89 6.02
N TYR A 39 2.22 -12.60 6.24
CA TYR A 39 0.90 -12.10 6.60
C TYR A 39 0.69 -10.66 6.10
N VAL A 40 -0.56 -10.33 5.78
CA VAL A 40 -0.99 -8.98 5.40
C VAL A 40 -2.31 -8.71 6.09
N GLU A 41 -2.33 -7.66 6.90
CA GLU A 41 -3.55 -7.10 7.48
C GLU A 41 -4.06 -5.97 6.58
N LEU A 42 -5.32 -6.09 6.16
CA LEU A 42 -6.00 -5.14 5.30
C LEU A 42 -7.29 -4.65 5.98
N PRO A 43 -7.73 -3.43 5.67
CA PRO A 43 -8.98 -2.89 6.18
C PRO A 43 -10.17 -3.65 5.58
N GLU A 44 -11.32 -3.61 6.27
CA GLU A 44 -12.56 -4.18 5.76
C GLU A 44 -13.13 -3.32 4.62
N VAL A 45 -13.88 -3.96 3.71
CA VAL A 45 -14.64 -3.26 2.66
C VAL A 45 -15.62 -2.27 3.30
N GLY A 46 -15.67 -1.05 2.80
CA GLY A 46 -16.44 0.05 3.39
C GLY A 46 -15.71 0.85 4.47
N THR A 47 -14.43 0.56 4.73
CA THR A 47 -13.61 1.37 5.64
C THR A 47 -13.20 2.68 4.97
N GLU A 48 -13.38 3.79 5.68
CA GLU A 48 -12.90 5.11 5.26
C GLU A 48 -11.40 5.27 5.56
N LEU A 49 -10.61 5.48 4.52
CA LEU A 49 -9.18 5.77 4.60
C LEU A 49 -8.90 7.26 4.48
N THR A 50 -7.96 7.75 5.27
CA THR A 50 -7.45 9.12 5.17
C THR A 50 -6.02 9.09 4.62
N GLN A 51 -5.73 9.92 3.62
CA GLN A 51 -4.37 10.01 3.07
C GLN A 51 -3.33 10.20 4.19
N LYS A 52 -2.22 9.45 4.10
CA LYS A 52 -1.10 9.40 5.06
C LYS A 52 -1.43 8.81 6.42
N THR A 53 -2.61 8.25 6.64
CA THR A 53 -2.87 7.46 7.84
C THR A 53 -2.54 6.00 7.56
N GLU A 54 -2.15 5.29 8.63
CA GLU A 54 -2.00 3.84 8.61
C GLU A 54 -3.34 3.19 8.26
N PHE A 55 -3.31 2.17 7.40
CA PHE A 55 -4.51 1.40 7.02
C PHE A 55 -4.34 -0.11 7.14
N GLY A 56 -3.11 -0.59 7.34
CA GLY A 56 -2.81 -2.02 7.38
C GLY A 56 -1.34 -2.28 7.68
N VAL A 57 -0.99 -3.55 7.76
CA VAL A 57 0.35 -4.02 8.13
C VAL A 57 0.77 -5.17 7.22
N ILE A 58 2.04 -5.21 6.83
CA ILE A 58 2.67 -6.36 6.20
C ILE A 58 3.65 -6.97 7.19
N GLU A 59 3.53 -8.27 7.44
CA GLU A 59 4.50 -9.01 8.25
C GLU A 59 5.36 -9.94 7.39
N SER A 60 6.66 -9.90 7.64
CA SER A 60 7.61 -10.91 7.20
C SER A 60 8.02 -11.82 8.35
N VAL A 61 8.84 -12.83 8.03
CA VAL A 61 9.48 -13.68 9.04
C VAL A 61 10.37 -12.86 10.01
N LYS A 62 10.77 -11.64 9.63
CA LYS A 62 11.75 -10.83 10.38
C LYS A 62 11.13 -9.61 11.07
N ALA A 63 10.14 -8.96 10.47
CA ALA A 63 9.63 -7.67 10.93
C ALA A 63 8.19 -7.41 10.45
N ALA A 64 7.54 -6.40 11.04
CA ALA A 64 6.27 -5.84 10.59
C ALA A 64 6.49 -4.44 10.01
N PHE A 65 5.68 -4.09 9.01
CA PHE A 65 5.77 -2.85 8.26
C PHE A 65 4.38 -2.24 8.10
N ASP A 66 4.23 -1.01 8.58
CA ASP A 66 2.97 -0.27 8.48
C ASP A 66 2.75 0.21 7.04
N LEU A 67 1.50 0.17 6.58
CA LEU A 67 1.08 0.68 5.28
C LEU A 67 0.32 1.99 5.44
N TYR A 68 0.69 3.00 4.64
CA TYR A 68 0.05 4.31 4.70
C TYR A 68 -0.79 4.59 3.45
N ALA A 69 -2.00 5.10 3.65
CA ALA A 69 -2.94 5.30 2.55
C ALA A 69 -2.43 6.40 1.61
N PRO A 70 -2.20 6.12 0.31
CA PRO A 70 -1.66 7.12 -0.61
C PRO A 70 -2.72 8.18 -0.99
N VAL A 71 -4.00 7.88 -0.80
CA VAL A 71 -5.15 8.74 -1.08
C VAL A 71 -6.24 8.52 -0.03
N SER A 72 -7.12 9.50 0.17
CA SER A 72 -8.33 9.32 0.97
C SER A 72 -9.45 8.70 0.11
N GLY A 73 -10.30 7.89 0.72
CA GLY A 73 -11.45 7.25 0.06
C GLY A 73 -11.97 6.04 0.84
N GLU A 74 -12.99 5.40 0.31
CA GLU A 74 -13.58 4.17 0.86
C GLU A 74 -12.98 2.93 0.16
N VAL A 75 -12.71 1.87 0.94
CA VAL A 75 -12.18 0.57 0.46
C VAL A 75 -13.25 -0.25 -0.26
#